data_AF-A0A429WN68-F1
#
_entry.id   AF-A0A429WN68-F1
#
_cell.length_a   1.000
_cell.length_b   1.000
_cell.length_c   1.000
_cell.angle_alpha   90.00
_cell.angle_beta   90.00
_cell.angle_gamma   90.00
#
_symmetry.space_group_name_H-M   'P 1'
#
loop_
_entity.id
_entity.type
_entity.pdbx_description
1 polymer ?
#
loop_
_entity_poly.entity_id
_entity_poly.type
_entity_poly.pdbx_seq_one_letter_code
_entity_poly.pdbx_strand_id
1 'polypeptide(L)'
;MDEKICFIYSRDRKHRLAIFRRASGAFGSVEEYHFTNDEAGLEGWASFAPRTSYYADLDVAKRESIFDVSWPVGDEGFVSAADLS
;
A
#
# COMPACT_ATOMS: atom_id res chain seq x y z
N MET A 1 -11.89 -6.34 9.80
CA MET A 1 -11.70 -5.65 8.51
C MET A 1 -10.22 -5.41 8.37
N ASP A 2 -9.68 -5.51 7.15
CA ASP A 2 -8.25 -5.27 6.95
C ASP A 2 -7.97 -3.76 7.08
N GLU A 3 -7.05 -3.41 7.98
CA GLU A 3 -6.75 -2.02 8.32
C GLU A 3 -5.41 -1.62 7.71
N LYS A 4 -5.37 -0.54 6.93
CA LYS A 4 -4.13 -0.02 6.33
C LYS A 4 -3.29 0.64 7.41
N ILE A 5 -2.04 0.23 7.53
CA ILE A 5 -1.11 0.65 8.59
C ILE A 5 -0.10 1.66 8.07
N CYS A 6 0.45 1.42 6.88
CA CYS A 6 1.41 2.32 6.26
C CYS A 6 1.42 2.15 4.74
N PHE A 7 1.99 3.15 4.09
CA PHE A 7 2.11 3.24 2.65
C PHE A 7 3.55 3.51 2.26
N ILE A 8 3.95 2.99 1.12
CA ILE A 8 5.14 3.43 0.42
C ILE A 8 4.73 3.84 -0.98
N TYR A 9 5.15 5.04 -1.40
CA TYR A 9 4.70 5.65 -2.63
C TYR A 9 5.74 5.50 -3.73
N SER A 10 5.28 5.38 -4.98
CA SER A 10 6.15 5.62 -6.11
C SER A 10 6.61 7.07 -6.13
N ARG A 11 7.77 7.31 -6.74
CA ARG A 11 8.33 8.68 -6.86
C ARG A 11 7.36 9.67 -7.53
N ASP A 12 6.52 9.21 -8.45
CA ASP A 12 5.54 10.03 -9.16
C ASP A 12 4.15 10.09 -8.49
N ARG A 13 4.00 9.46 -7.32
CA ARG A 13 2.73 9.36 -6.56
C ARG A 13 1.56 8.71 -7.31
N LYS A 14 1.81 7.98 -8.40
CA LYS A 14 0.76 7.26 -9.14
C LYS A 14 0.53 5.84 -8.65
N HIS A 15 1.52 5.26 -7.99
CA HIS A 15 1.42 3.95 -7.36
C HIS A 15 1.73 4.07 -5.87
N ARG A 16 1.16 3.18 -5.08
CA ARG A 16 1.59 2.94 -3.72
C ARG A 16 1.45 1.48 -3.37
N LEU A 17 2.25 1.03 -2.42
CA LEU A 17 2.06 -0.25 -1.76
C LEU A 17 1.48 0.03 -0.38
N ALA A 18 0.30 -0.51 -0.11
CA ALA A 18 -0.38 -0.42 1.17
C ALA A 18 -0.09 -1.69 1.98
N ILE A 19 0.52 -1.54 3.16
CA ILE A 19 0.62 -2.62 4.15
C ILE A 19 -0.60 -2.54 5.06
N PHE A 20 -1.27 -3.66 5.25
CA PHE A 20 -2.47 -3.76 6.06
C PHE A 20 -2.38 -4.88 7.10
N ARG A 21 -3.11 -4.72 8.19
CA ARG A 21 -3.28 -5.72 9.25
C ARG A 21 -4.58 -6.49 9.04
N ARG A 22 -4.48 -7.80 9.00
CA ARG A 22 -5.61 -8.73 8.89
C ARG A 22 -6.26 -8.94 10.25
N ALA A 23 -7.51 -9.42 10.24
CA ALA A 23 -8.22 -9.79 11.46
C ALA A 23 -7.51 -10.86 12.32
N SER A 24 -6.68 -11.72 11.69
CA SER A 24 -5.85 -12.71 12.39
C SER A 24 -4.63 -12.11 13.11
N GLY A 25 -4.37 -10.81 12.94
CA GLY A 25 -3.19 -10.12 13.45
C GLY A 25 -1.98 -10.16 12.51
N ALA A 26 -2.01 -11.01 11.48
CA ALA A 26 -0.98 -11.05 10.44
C ALA A 26 -1.05 -9.82 9.52
N PHE A 27 0.03 -9.59 8.78
CA PHE A 27 0.15 -8.48 7.85
C PHE A 27 0.08 -8.96 6.41
N GLY A 28 -0.42 -8.10 5.54
CA GLY A 28 -0.37 -8.26 4.10
C GLY A 28 0.01 -6.95 3.43
N SER A 29 0.30 -7.02 2.15
CA SER A 29 0.56 -5.88 1.27
C SER A 29 -0.28 -5.98 0.01
N VAL A 30 -0.69 -4.83 -0.52
CA VAL A 30 -1.39 -4.72 -1.80
C VAL A 30 -0.88 -3.49 -2.55
N GLU A 31 -0.59 -3.66 -3.84
CA GLU A 31 -0.29 -2.54 -4.71
C GLU A 31 -1.59 -1.82 -5.10
N GLU A 32 -1.55 -0.49 -5.08
CA GLU A 32 -2.66 0.36 -5.46
C GLU A 32 -2.19 1.41 -6.48
N TYR A 33 -3.05 1.72 -7.44
CA TYR A 33 -2.86 2.83 -8.37
C TYR A 33 -3.81 3.97 -8.05
N HIS A 34 -3.32 5.19 -8.24
CA HIS A 34 -4.12 6.40 -8.16
C HIS A 34 -5.01 6.50 -9.40
N PHE A 35 -6.27 6.89 -9.20
CA PHE A 35 -7.19 7.14 -10.29
C PHE A 35 -8.00 8.41 -10.05
N THR A 36 -8.37 9.04 -11.17
CA THR A 36 -9.33 10.12 -11.23
C THR A 36 -10.41 9.73 -12.23
N ASN A 37 -11.66 9.91 -11.85
CA ASN A 37 -12.83 9.77 -12.70
C ASN A 37 -13.61 11.09 -12.66
N ASP A 38 -13.33 11.95 -13.64
CA ASP A 38 -13.92 13.28 -13.74
C ASP A 38 -15.45 13.23 -13.94
N GLU A 39 -15.95 12.24 -14.67
CA GLU A 39 -17.39 12.08 -14.92
C GLU A 39 -18.16 11.76 -13.63
N ALA A 40 -17.54 11.02 -12.71
CA ALA A 40 -18.10 10.69 -11.41
C ALA A 40 -17.69 11.70 -10.30
N GLY A 41 -16.79 12.63 -10.59
CA GLY A 41 -16.18 13.52 -9.59
C GLY A 41 -15.45 12.76 -8.48
N LEU A 42 -14.83 11.61 -8.81
CA LEU A 42 -14.17 10.74 -7.86
C LEU A 42 -12.67 10.70 -8.08
N GLU A 43 -11.92 10.78 -6.98
CA GLU A 43 -10.48 10.56 -6.94
C GLU A 43 -10.17 9.57 -5.83
N GLY A 44 -9.24 8.65 -6.06
CA GLY A 44 -8.89 7.68 -5.05
C GLY A 44 -7.80 6.70 -5.46
N TRP A 45 -7.79 5.58 -4.74
CA TRP A 45 -6.83 4.50 -4.92
C TRP A 45 -7.58 3.21 -5.16
N ALA A 46 -7.19 2.48 -6.20
CA ALA A 46 -7.73 1.19 -6.54
C ALA A 46 -6.64 0.12 -6.41
N SER A 47 -6.99 -1.02 -5.82
CA SER A 47 -6.06 -2.14 -5.71
C SER A 47 -5.83 -2.80 -7.05
N PHE A 48 -4.58 -3.15 -7.35
CA PHE A 48 -4.29 -4.19 -8.33
C PHE A 48 -4.86 -5.54 -7.85
N ALA A 49 -5.01 -6.48 -8.77
CA ALA A 49 -5.42 -7.84 -8.44
C ALA A 49 -4.55 -8.36 -7.27
N PRO A 50 -5.15 -8.69 -6.11
CA PRO A 50 -4.40 -8.93 -4.90
C PRO A 50 -3.52 -10.17 -5.08
N ARG A 51 -2.21 -9.98 -4.96
CA ARG A 51 -1.30 -11.10 -4.71
C ARG A 51 -1.45 -11.51 -3.26
N THR A 52 -1.57 -12.81 -3.01
CA THR A 52 -1.66 -13.30 -1.63
C THR A 52 -0.32 -13.09 -0.93
N SER A 53 -0.30 -12.19 0.03
CA SER A 53 0.85 -11.91 0.91
C SER A 53 0.47 -12.19 2.37
N TYR A 54 1.40 -12.77 3.11
CA TYR A 54 1.23 -13.11 4.51
C TYR A 54 2.55 -12.95 5.25
N TYR A 55 2.57 -12.02 6.20
CA TYR A 55 3.72 -11.74 7.05
C TYR A 55 3.29 -11.82 8.51
N ALA A 56 4.07 -12.50 9.35
CA ALA A 56 3.79 -12.60 10.78
C ALA A 56 4.14 -11.30 11.53
N ASP A 57 4.96 -10.45 10.93
CA ASP A 57 5.59 -9.30 11.56
C ASP A 57 5.55 -8.06 10.64
N LEU A 58 5.35 -6.88 11.23
CA LEU A 58 5.23 -5.63 10.47
C LEU A 58 6.55 -5.20 9.85
N ASP A 59 7.68 -5.40 10.55
CA ASP A 59 8.99 -5.02 10.04
C ASP A 59 9.40 -5.94 8.89
N VAL A 60 9.06 -7.23 8.97
CA VAL A 60 9.17 -8.17 7.85
C VAL A 60 8.31 -7.69 6.67
N ALA A 61 7.04 -7.34 6.89
CA ALA A 61 6.17 -6.84 5.83
C ALA A 61 6.76 -5.59 5.15
N LYS A 62 7.27 -4.62 5.92
CA LYS A 62 7.91 -3.41 5.38
C LYS A 62 9.14 -3.75 4.55
N ARG A 63 10.02 -4.61 5.06
CA ARG A 63 11.27 -4.95 4.38
C ARG A 63 11.04 -5.77 3.11
N GLU A 64 10.12 -6.73 3.13
CA GLU A 64 10.00 -7.72 2.05
C GLU A 64 9.05 -7.26 0.94
N SER A 65 7.97 -6.58 1.29
CA SER A 65 6.95 -6.18 0.30
C SER A 65 7.46 -5.17 -0.74
N ILE A 66 8.54 -4.44 -0.45
CA ILE A 66 9.18 -3.52 -1.40
C ILE A 66 9.85 -4.26 -2.57
N PHE A 67 10.19 -5.53 -2.41
CA PHE A 67 10.77 -6.33 -3.50
C PHE A 67 9.71 -6.83 -4.48
N ASP A 68 8.43 -6.73 -4.12
CA ASP A 68 7.31 -7.19 -4.95
C ASP A 68 6.81 -6.13 -5.93
N VAL A 69 7.27 -4.88 -5.83
CA VAL A 69 6.84 -3.77 -6.69
C VAL A 69 7.77 -3.58 -7.89
N SER A 70 7.20 -3.17 -9.02
CA SER A 70 7.93 -2.97 -10.28
C SER A 70 8.29 -1.50 -10.58
N TRP A 71 7.84 -0.57 -9.72
CA TRP A 71 8.02 0.86 -9.88
C TRP A 71 9.06 1.44 -8.92
N PRO A 72 9.70 2.57 -9.29
CA PRO A 72 10.68 3.23 -8.42
C PRO A 72 10.01 3.86 -7.20
N VAL A 73 10.50 3.48 -6.03
CA VAL A 73 10.05 3.96 -4.73
C VAL A 73 10.55 5.39 -4.46
N GLY A 74 9.75 6.20 -3.77
CA GLY A 74 10.15 7.54 -3.32
C GLY A 74 11.09 7.52 -2.11
N ASP A 75 11.76 8.65 -1.86
CA ASP A 75 12.80 8.76 -0.82
C ASP A 75 12.24 8.79 0.62
N GLU A 76 10.91 8.89 0.78
CA GLU A 76 10.22 8.98 2.07
C GLU A 76 10.08 7.62 2.79
N GLY A 77 10.30 6.51 2.10
CA GLY A 77 10.09 5.17 2.65
C GLY A 77 8.63 4.93 3.04
N PHE A 78 8.41 4.24 4.17
CA PHE A 78 7.07 3.94 4.69
C PHE A 78 6.50 5.11 5.50
N VAL A 79 5.36 5.64 5.05
CA VAL A 79 4.57 6.67 5.72
C VAL A 79 3.42 6.02 6.50
N SER A 80 3.21 6.42 7.76
CA SER A 80 2.09 5.92 8.56
C SER A 80 0.76 6.29 7.91
N ALA A 81 -0.21 5.38 7.94
CA ALA A 81 -1.56 5.70 7.49
C ALA A 81 -2.24 6.77 8.37
N ALA A 82 -1.86 6.83 9.65
CA ALA A 82 -2.38 7.83 10.59
C ALA A 82 -1.84 9.25 10.34
N ASP A 83 -0.73 9.40 9.62
CA ASP A 83 -0.14 10.71 9.32
C ASP A 83 -0.79 11.37 8.08
N LEU A 84 -1.67 10.64 7.39
CA LEU A 84 -2.31 11.07 6.13
C LEU A 84 -3.81 11.40 6.28
N SER A 85 -4.33 11.32 7.50
CA SER A 85 -5.74 11.54 7.84
C SER A 85 -6.03 12.93 8.40
#